data_AF-N6VDI9-F1
#
_entry.id   AF-N6VDI9-F1
#
_cell.length_a   1.000
_cell.length_b   1.000
_cell.length_c   1.000
_cell.angle_alpha   90.00
_cell.angle_beta   90.00
_cell.angle_gamma   90.00
#
_symmetry.space_group_name_H-M   'P 1'
#
loop_
_entity.id
_entity.type
_entity.pdbx_description
1 polymer ?
#
loop_
_entity_poly.entity_id
_entity_poly.type
_entity_poly.pdbx_seq_one_letter_code
_entity_poly.pdbx_strand_id
1 'polypeptide(L)'
;MEIEIKGKIPQDPRERVLAIEAVAQAICQNVNADPADCIMMLLTAAVHIQSKYSKDSAKDNITVLAGCLGHATVAAEGFFKLRPVSATLRAKLAQEEA
;
A
#
# COMPACT_ATOMS: atom_id res chain seq x y z
N MET A 1 -23.92 0.71 -9.56
CA MET A 1 -23.54 0.16 -8.25
C MET A 1 -22.96 1.30 -7.44
N GLU A 2 -23.59 1.65 -6.33
CA GLU A 2 -23.20 2.77 -5.48
C GLU A 2 -22.56 2.18 -4.22
N ILE A 3 -21.30 2.52 -3.95
CA ILE A 3 -20.55 2.01 -2.80
C ILE A 3 -20.43 3.16 -1.81
N GLU A 4 -21.15 3.07 -0.70
CA GLU A 4 -21.12 4.04 0.38
C GLU A 4 -19.98 3.69 1.35
N ILE A 5 -18.90 4.48 1.36
CA ILE A 5 -17.78 4.29 2.29
C ILE A 5 -18.14 4.97 3.62
N LYS A 6 -18.55 4.16 4.61
CA LYS A 6 -18.84 4.64 5.97
C LYS A 6 -17.55 4.72 6.78
N GLY A 7 -17.01 5.92 6.96
CA GLY A 7 -15.84 6.16 7.79
C GLY A 7 -15.22 7.54 7.56
N LYS A 8 -14.52 8.08 8.56
CA LYS A 8 -13.69 9.27 8.36
C LYS A 8 -12.44 8.86 7.61
N ILE A 9 -12.11 9.57 6.52
CA ILE A 9 -10.82 9.39 5.86
C ILE A 9 -9.73 9.84 6.85
N PRO A 10 -8.77 8.97 7.22
CA PRO A 10 -7.70 9.35 8.13
C PRO A 10 -6.96 10.59 7.63
N GLN A 11 -6.64 11.53 8.50
CA GLN A 11 -5.92 12.75 8.08
C GLN A 11 -4.42 12.48 7.91
N ASP A 12 -3.88 11.54 8.68
CA ASP A 12 -2.50 11.11 8.58
C ASP A 12 -2.30 10.19 7.35
N PRO A 13 -1.39 10.53 6.42
CA PRO A 13 -0.99 9.64 5.33
C PRO A 13 -0.63 8.22 5.79
N ARG A 14 -0.04 8.06 6.99
CA ARG A 14 0.31 6.74 7.54
C ARG A 14 -0.93 5.90 7.84
N GLU A 15 -1.94 6.49 8.45
CA GLU A 15 -3.19 5.80 8.77
C GLU A 15 -3.94 5.38 7.50
N ARG A 16 -3.83 6.17 6.42
CA ARG A 16 -4.40 5.80 5.11
C ARG A 16 -3.72 4.57 4.53
N VAL A 17 -2.39 4.50 4.59
CA VAL A 17 -1.63 3.34 4.09
C VAL A 17 -1.97 2.08 4.90
N LEU A 18 -2.05 2.19 6.23
CA LEU A 18 -2.47 1.09 7.11
C LEU A 18 -3.88 0.59 6.80
N ALA A 19 -4.82 1.50 6.54
CA ALA A 19 -6.17 1.13 6.17
C ALA A 19 -6.19 0.36 4.83
N ILE A 20 -5.39 0.79 3.85
CA ILE A 20 -5.26 0.10 2.55
C ILE A 20 -4.63 -1.28 2.74
N GLU A 21 -3.55 -1.41 3.52
CA GLU A 21 -2.89 -2.70 3.83
C GLU A 21 -3.86 -3.66 4.52
N ALA A 22 -4.58 -3.18 5.54
CA ALA A 22 -5.54 -3.99 6.29
C ALA A 22 -6.71 -4.46 5.41
N VAL A 23 -7.25 -3.59 4.55
CA VAL A 23 -8.31 -3.95 3.62
C VAL A 23 -7.81 -4.94 2.56
N ALA A 24 -6.62 -4.69 1.98
CA ALA A 24 -6.01 -5.60 1.01
C ALA A 24 -5.77 -6.98 1.63
N GLN A 25 -5.23 -7.03 2.85
CA GLN A 25 -5.01 -8.28 3.57
C GLN A 25 -6.32 -9.01 3.86
N ALA A 26 -7.36 -8.31 4.33
CA ALA A 26 -8.66 -8.91 4.62
C ALA A 26 -9.33 -9.47 3.34
N ILE A 27 -9.26 -8.75 2.22
CA ILE A 27 -9.79 -9.23 0.94
C ILE A 27 -9.01 -10.46 0.48
N CYS A 28 -7.68 -10.39 0.46
CA CYS A 28 -6.81 -11.45 -0.02
C CYS A 28 -6.89 -12.74 0.84
N GLN A 29 -7.07 -12.61 2.15
CA GLN A 29 -7.32 -13.75 3.04
C GLN A 29 -8.62 -14.49 2.68
N ASN A 30 -9.67 -13.76 2.29
CA ASN A 30 -10.96 -14.36 1.92
C ASN A 30 -10.91 -15.10 0.57
N VAL A 31 -10.00 -14.71 -0.34
CA VAL A 31 -9.88 -15.32 -1.68
C VAL A 31 -8.62 -16.17 -1.84
N ASN A 32 -7.88 -16.40 -0.75
CA ASN A 32 -6.61 -17.13 -0.72
C ASN A 32 -5.59 -16.62 -1.76
N ALA A 33 -5.39 -15.30 -1.80
CA ALA A 33 -4.44 -14.62 -2.67
C ALA A 33 -3.33 -13.90 -1.86
N ASP A 34 -2.25 -13.49 -2.53
CA ASP A 34 -1.21 -12.67 -1.91
C ASP A 34 -1.69 -11.20 -1.80
N PRO A 35 -1.65 -10.58 -0.61
CA PRO A 35 -1.89 -9.14 -0.46
C PRO A 35 -1.02 -8.26 -1.37
N ALA A 36 0.20 -8.68 -1.70
CA ALA A 36 1.09 -7.97 -2.61
C ALA A 36 0.48 -7.81 -4.01
N ASP A 37 -0.23 -8.85 -4.50
CA ASP A 37 -0.91 -8.80 -5.79
C ASP A 37 -2.04 -7.76 -5.78
N CYS A 38 -2.76 -7.62 -4.67
CA CYS A 38 -3.79 -6.61 -4.50
C CYS A 38 -3.24 -5.19 -4.56
N ILE A 39 -2.11 -4.94 -3.88
CA ILE A 39 -1.42 -3.65 -3.93
C ILE A 39 -0.95 -3.36 -5.37
N MET A 40 -0.42 -4.36 -6.07
CA MET A 40 -0.02 -4.22 -7.48
C MET A 40 -1.20 -3.91 -8.41
N MET A 41 -2.36 -4.53 -8.19
CA MET A 41 -3.58 -4.19 -8.93
C MET A 41 -4.02 -2.74 -8.69
N LEU A 42 -3.96 -2.25 -7.44
CA LEU A 42 -4.29 -0.86 -7.10
C LEU A 42 -3.32 0.14 -7.77
N LEU A 43 -2.02 -0.15 -7.76
CA LEU A 43 -1.02 0.65 -8.47
C LEU A 43 -1.27 0.67 -9.98
N THR A 44 -1.57 -0.49 -10.56
CA THR A 44 -1.90 -0.61 -11.99
C THR A 44 -3.14 0.20 -12.35
N ALA A 45 -4.18 0.15 -11.50
CA ALA A 45 -5.38 0.96 -11.67
C ALA A 45 -5.09 2.47 -11.60
N ALA A 46 -4.24 2.91 -10.66
CA ALA A 46 -3.84 4.30 -10.54
C ALA A 46 -3.09 4.79 -11.81
N VAL A 47 -2.15 4.00 -12.31
CA VAL A 47 -1.44 4.29 -13.57
C VAL A 47 -2.40 4.37 -14.76
N HIS A 48 -3.36 3.43 -14.84
CA HIS A 48 -4.36 3.44 -15.91
C HIS A 48 -5.25 4.69 -15.86
N ILE A 49 -5.75 5.04 -14.67
CA ILE A 49 -6.57 6.24 -14.45
C ILE A 49 -5.79 7.50 -14.83
N GLN A 50 -4.56 7.64 -14.34
CA GLN A 50 -3.70 8.78 -14.69
C GLN A 50 -3.50 8.87 -16.20
N SER A 51 -3.16 7.75 -16.85
CA SER A 51 -2.90 7.72 -18.29
C SER A 51 -4.14 8.01 -19.13
N LYS A 52 -5.35 7.66 -18.64
CA LYS A 52 -6.61 7.82 -19.37
C LYS A 52 -7.24 9.20 -19.21
N TYR A 53 -7.09 9.82 -18.03
CA TYR A 53 -7.78 11.06 -17.69
C TYR A 53 -6.86 12.28 -17.56
N SER A 54 -5.56 12.08 -17.45
CA SER A 54 -4.62 13.19 -17.52
C SER A 54 -4.60 13.78 -18.93
N LYS A 55 -4.54 15.11 -19.00
CA LYS A 55 -4.30 15.84 -20.26
C LYS A 55 -2.81 16.10 -20.49
N ASP A 56 -1.97 15.72 -19.53
CA ASP A 56 -0.54 15.94 -19.57
C ASP A 56 0.16 14.96 -20.49
N SER A 57 1.37 15.29 -20.90
CA SER A 57 2.16 14.39 -21.74
C SER A 57 2.49 13.09 -20.99
N ALA A 58 2.75 12.01 -21.73
CA ALA A 58 3.19 10.75 -21.13
C ALA A 58 4.44 10.93 -20.24
N LYS A 59 5.36 11.82 -20.65
CA LYS A 59 6.57 12.14 -19.88
C LYS A 59 6.24 12.77 -18.53
N ASP A 60 5.29 13.70 -18.51
CA ASP A 60 4.88 14.38 -17.28
C ASP A 60 4.13 13.42 -16.35
N ASN A 61 3.25 12.58 -16.89
CA ASN A 61 2.56 11.54 -16.14
C ASN A 61 3.52 10.53 -15.51
N ILE A 62 4.54 10.08 -16.25
CA ILE A 62 5.60 9.19 -15.72
C ILE A 62 6.35 9.88 -14.58
N THR A 63 6.68 11.16 -14.74
CA THR A 63 7.39 11.94 -13.71
C THR A 63 6.56 12.07 -12.44
N VAL A 64 5.27 12.35 -12.56
CA VAL A 64 4.33 12.41 -11.43
C VAL A 64 4.24 11.04 -10.73
N LEU A 65 4.03 9.97 -11.49
CA LEU A 65 3.92 8.61 -10.95
C LEU A 65 5.21 8.18 -10.24
N ALA A 66 6.39 8.51 -10.81
CA ALA A 66 7.68 8.27 -10.17
C ALA A 66 7.83 9.05 -8.86
N GLY A 67 7.37 10.31 -8.83
CA GLY A 67 7.31 11.10 -7.60
C GLY A 67 6.41 10.49 -6.53
N CYS A 68 5.22 10.01 -6.91
CA CYS A 68 4.31 9.29 -6.03
C CYS A 68 4.96 8.01 -5.47
N LEU A 69 5.65 7.23 -6.30
CA LEU A 69 6.36 6.03 -5.86
C LEU A 69 7.52 6.38 -4.90
N GLY A 70 8.26 7.46 -5.17
CA GLY A 70 9.30 7.96 -4.27
C GLY A 70 8.76 8.32 -2.89
N HIS A 71 7.64 9.08 -2.84
CA HIS A 71 6.97 9.40 -1.57
C HIS A 71 6.47 8.14 -0.84
N ALA A 72 5.89 7.19 -1.57
CA ALA A 72 5.44 5.91 -1.01
C ALA A 72 6.61 5.09 -0.44
N THR A 73 7.77 5.13 -1.11
CA THR A 73 9.01 4.45 -0.66
C THR A 73 9.51 5.04 0.66
N VAL A 74 9.58 6.37 0.76
CA VAL A 74 9.98 7.05 2.02
C VAL A 74 8.98 6.78 3.15
N ALA A 75 7.68 6.80 2.83
CA ALA A 75 6.63 6.44 3.80
C ALA A 75 6.79 4.99 4.29
N ALA A 76 7.09 4.05 3.39
CA ALA A 76 7.36 2.66 3.71
C ALA A 76 8.62 2.49 4.59
N GLU A 77 9.71 3.20 4.30
CA GLU A 77 10.94 3.14 5.11
C GLU A 77 10.69 3.59 6.55
N GLY A 78 9.99 4.71 6.72
CA GLY A 78 9.57 5.19 8.05
C GLY A 78 8.59 4.23 8.75
N PHE A 79 7.80 3.49 7.99
CA PHE A 79 6.80 2.55 8.49
C PHE A 79 7.39 1.22 8.98
N PHE A 80 8.34 0.64 8.26
CA PHE A 80 9.01 -0.60 8.68
C PHE A 80 10.01 -0.41 9.82
N LYS A 81 10.58 0.80 9.98
CA LYS A 81 11.39 1.17 11.16
C LYS A 81 10.56 1.26 12.45
N LEU A 82 9.24 1.46 12.34
CA LEU A 82 8.35 1.69 13.49
C LEU A 82 7.57 0.47 13.98
N ARG A 83 7.74 -0.72 13.37
CA ARG A 83 7.26 -1.96 13.99
C ARG A 83 8.35 -2.45 14.95
N PRO A 84 8.29 -2.20 16.26
CA PRO A 84 9.15 -2.91 17.19
C PRO A 84 8.82 -4.40 17.04
N VAL A 85 9.76 -5.17 16.51
CA VAL A 85 9.65 -6.63 16.50
C VAL A 85 9.48 -7.05 17.95
N SER A 86 8.33 -7.64 18.29
CA SER A 86 8.09 -8.09 19.66
C SER A 86 9.19 -9.08 20.07
N ALA A 87 9.60 -9.05 21.33
CA ALA A 87 10.62 -9.98 21.83
C ALA A 87 10.26 -11.45 21.53
N THR A 88 8.96 -11.75 21.54
CA THR A 88 8.39 -13.05 21.19
C THR A 88 8.59 -13.42 19.72
N LEU A 89 8.44 -12.46 18.79
CA LEU A 89 8.65 -12.69 17.36
C LEU A 89 10.16 -12.83 17.04
N ARG A 90 11.02 -12.08 17.74
CA ARG A 90 12.49 -12.26 17.66
C ARG A 90 12.93 -13.64 18.13
N ALA A 91 12.36 -14.11 19.24
CA ALA A 91 12.68 -15.43 19.78
C ALA A 91 12.25 -16.58 18.85
N LYS A 92 11.12 -16.44 18.15
CA LYS A 92 10.68 -17.42 17.15
C LYS A 92 11.58 -17.46 15.91
N LEU A 93 11.92 -16.30 15.34
CA LEU A 93 12.80 -16.23 14.17
C LEU A 93 14.20 -16.81 14.47
N ALA A 94 14.72 -16.57 15.68
CA ALA A 94 16.00 -17.14 16.10
C ALA A 94 15.98 -18.67 16.34
N GLN A 95 14.80 -19.28 16.50
CA GLN A 95 14.65 -20.73 16.61
C GLN A 95 14.47 -21.42 15.25
N GLU A 96 14.03 -20.70 14.23
CA GLU A 96 13.86 -21.22 12.87
C GLU A 96 15.16 -21.14 12.05
N GLU A 97 16.13 -20.32 12.46
CA GLU A 97 17.46 -20.18 11.85
C GLU A 97 18.54 -21.12 12.45
N ALA A 98 18.18 -21.97 13.43
CA ALA A 98 19.07 -22.92 14.12
C ALA A 98 18.70 -24.37 13.82
#